data_AF-A0A167N8J9-F1
#
_entry.id   AF-A0A167N8J9-F1
#
_cell.length_a   1.000
_cell.length_b   1.000
_cell.length_c   1.000
_cell.angle_alpha   90.00
_cell.angle_beta   90.00
_cell.angle_gamma   90.00
#
_symmetry.space_group_name_H-M   'P 1'
#
loop_
_entity.id
_entity.type
_entity.pdbx_description
1 polymer ?
#
loop_
_entity_poly.entity_id
_entity_poly.type
_entity_poly.pdbx_seq_one_letter_code
_entity_poly.pdbx_strand_id
1 'polypeptide(L)'
;LLDIIDGVSYLHSHPSAPIIHGDLKGVSGITGNNILIDFDVTRQRQTARLIDFGLSHIMEADMEHEAATTSTATSGNARWLAFERFDPEQYGLRQSESRTTKSDVFELTRTIFEILTGGPPFQGMPDYRALNAVLRGSNPERPDGCRWIDDDRWNLMLKCWSPDRDARPSLDALRQDIDQSIWLDLFLVSSRIVPERR
;
A
#
# COMPACT_ATOMS: atom_id res chain seq x y z
N LEU A 1 0.05 -8.93 -6.28
CA LEU A 1 0.94 -8.05 -5.50
C LEU A 1 1.96 -7.36 -6.41
N LEU A 2 2.81 -8.11 -7.11
CA LEU A 2 3.81 -7.52 -8.04
C LEU A 2 3.20 -6.58 -9.08
N ASP A 3 2.08 -6.96 -9.72
CA ASP A 3 1.41 -6.08 -10.70
C ASP A 3 1.00 -4.71 -10.12
N ILE A 4 0.65 -4.65 -8.83
CA ILE A 4 0.27 -3.40 -8.15
C ILE A 4 1.52 -2.55 -7.91
N ILE A 5 2.60 -3.16 -7.42
CA ILE A 5 3.88 -2.50 -7.18
C ILE A 5 4.45 -1.96 -8.51
N ASP A 6 4.39 -2.76 -9.57
CA ASP A 6 4.83 -2.38 -10.92
C ASP A 6 3.99 -1.21 -11.45
N GLY A 7 2.67 -1.23 -11.21
CA GLY A 7 1.78 -0.12 -11.54
C GLY A 7 2.14 1.18 -10.84
N VAL A 8 2.40 1.16 -9.52
CA VAL A 8 2.81 2.37 -8.78
C VAL A 8 4.22 2.82 -9.22
N SER A 9 5.13 1.87 -9.44
CA SER A 9 6.50 2.16 -9.90
C SER A 9 6.47 2.86 -11.27
N TYR A 10 5.58 2.44 -12.16
CA TYR A 10 5.37 3.11 -13.44
C TYR A 10 4.97 4.57 -13.28
N LEU A 11 4.03 4.88 -12.38
CA LEU A 11 3.63 6.26 -12.08
C LEU A 11 4.80 7.09 -11.53
N HIS A 12 5.56 6.53 -10.59
CA HIS A 12 6.70 7.21 -9.97
C HIS A 12 7.85 7.44 -10.95
N SER A 13 7.97 6.60 -11.99
CA SER A 13 9.00 6.69 -13.03
C SER A 13 8.68 7.68 -14.16
N HIS A 14 7.59 8.45 -14.05
CA HIS A 14 7.17 9.34 -15.12
C HIS A 14 8.27 10.36 -15.47
N PRO A 15 8.62 10.56 -16.77
CA PRO A 15 9.86 11.23 -17.16
C PRO A 15 9.98 12.70 -16.74
N SER A 16 8.87 13.43 -16.67
CA SER A 16 8.87 14.86 -16.34
C SER A 16 8.96 15.09 -14.83
N ALA A 17 8.13 14.37 -14.06
CA ALA A 17 8.09 14.37 -12.61
C ALA A 17 7.30 13.14 -12.14
N PRO A 18 7.58 12.59 -10.95
CA PRO A 18 6.81 11.47 -10.40
C PRO A 18 5.32 11.79 -10.31
N ILE A 19 4.48 10.87 -10.78
CA ILE A 19 3.04 10.91 -10.57
C ILE A 19 2.74 10.20 -9.26
N ILE A 20 2.20 10.92 -8.28
CA ILE A 20 1.78 10.37 -6.99
C ILE A 20 0.34 9.88 -7.15
N HIS A 21 0.04 8.63 -6.81
CA HIS A 21 -1.32 8.10 -6.91
C HIS A 21 -2.24 8.78 -5.89
N GLY A 22 -1.78 8.90 -4.64
CA GLY A 22 -2.49 9.69 -3.63
C GLY A 22 -3.80 9.09 -3.10
N ASP A 23 -4.16 7.86 -3.46
CA ASP A 23 -5.32 7.16 -2.89
C ASP A 23 -5.19 5.63 -3.05
N LEU A 24 -4.11 5.03 -2.55
CA LEU A 24 -3.94 3.57 -2.69
C LEU A 24 -4.72 2.83 -1.61
N LYS A 25 -5.84 2.21 -2.00
CA LYS A 25 -6.74 1.39 -1.15
C LYS A 25 -7.02 0.02 -1.78
N GLY A 26 -7.19 -0.99 -0.93
CA GLY A 26 -7.42 -2.38 -1.35
C GLY A 26 -8.87 -2.72 -1.63
N VAL A 27 -9.21 -4.01 -1.47
CA VAL A 27 -10.33 -4.68 -2.17
C VAL A 27 -11.59 -4.85 -1.29
N SER A 28 -11.63 -4.33 -0.07
CA SER A 28 -12.81 -4.53 0.78
C SER A 28 -14.00 -3.67 0.36
N GLY A 29 -15.12 -4.34 0.04
CA GLY A 29 -16.34 -3.80 -0.57
C GLY A 29 -17.19 -2.82 0.24
N ILE A 30 -16.57 -2.01 1.11
CA ILE A 30 -17.24 -0.92 1.84
C ILE A 30 -16.65 0.46 1.47
N THR A 31 -15.45 0.52 0.88
CA THR A 31 -14.87 1.76 0.34
C THR A 31 -14.11 1.43 -0.94
N GLY A 32 -14.37 2.16 -2.03
CA GLY A 32 -14.05 1.82 -3.42
C GLY A 32 -12.71 1.10 -3.67
N ASN A 33 -12.71 0.16 -4.63
CA ASN A 33 -11.53 -0.61 -4.98
C ASN A 33 -10.65 0.19 -5.96
N ASN A 34 -9.41 0.52 -5.59
CA ASN A 34 -8.45 1.11 -6.55
C ASN A 34 -7.58 0.06 -7.25
N ILE A 35 -7.89 -1.22 -7.01
CA ILE A 35 -7.26 -2.36 -7.68
C ILE A 35 -8.36 -3.26 -8.24
N LEU A 36 -8.33 -3.50 -9.55
CA LEU A 36 -9.18 -4.49 -10.23
C LEU A 36 -8.37 -5.70 -10.66
N ILE A 37 -9.00 -6.87 -10.68
CA ILE A 37 -8.42 -8.08 -11.25
C ILE A 37 -8.98 -8.26 -12.66
N ASP A 38 -8.09 -8.24 -13.65
CA ASP A 38 -8.41 -8.52 -15.06
C ASP A 38 -8.39 -10.04 -15.29
N PHE A 39 -9.58 -10.60 -15.53
CA PHE A 39 -9.83 -12.02 -15.76
C PHE A 39 -9.81 -12.35 -17.26
N ASP A 40 -8.77 -11.93 -17.96
CA ASP A 40 -8.55 -12.30 -19.35
C ASP A 40 -8.24 -13.80 -19.45
N VAL A 41 -9.25 -14.57 -19.89
CA VAL A 41 -9.17 -16.05 -20.05
C VAL A 41 -8.13 -16.49 -21.09
N THR A 42 -7.60 -15.57 -21.89
CA THR A 42 -6.52 -15.85 -22.85
C THR A 42 -5.13 -15.78 -22.21
N ARG A 43 -5.00 -15.17 -21.03
CA ARG A 43 -3.72 -15.06 -20.31
C ARG A 43 -3.50 -16.25 -19.38
N GLN A 44 -2.24 -16.63 -19.23
CA GLN A 44 -1.84 -17.71 -18.33
C GLN A 44 -2.00 -17.36 -16.83
N ARG A 45 -2.10 -16.06 -16.50
CA ARG A 45 -2.37 -15.59 -15.14
C ARG A 45 -3.28 -14.37 -15.16
N GLN A 46 -4.06 -14.23 -14.09
CA GLN A 46 -4.82 -13.01 -13.80
C GLN A 46 -3.85 -11.86 -13.50
N THR A 47 -4.22 -10.65 -13.90
CA THR A 47 -3.39 -9.45 -13.72
C THR A 47 -4.14 -8.42 -12.89
N ALA A 48 -3.49 -7.88 -11.86
CA ALA A 48 -4.06 -6.76 -11.10
C ALA A 48 -3.79 -5.44 -11.84
N ARG A 49 -4.75 -4.52 -11.83
CA ARG A 49 -4.66 -3.20 -12.47
C ARG A 49 -5.06 -2.12 -11.48
N LEU A 50 -4.26 -1.06 -11.40
CA LEU A 50 -4.63 0.15 -10.68
C LEU A 50 -5.72 0.90 -11.43
N ILE A 51 -6.71 1.41 -10.71
CA ILE A 51 -7.76 2.27 -11.21
C ILE A 51 -7.94 3.49 -10.29
N ASP A 52 -8.75 4.44 -10.75
CA ASP A 52 -9.07 5.68 -10.02
C ASP A 52 -7.87 6.58 -9.74
N PHE A 53 -7.29 7.10 -10.82
CA PHE A 53 -6.28 8.16 -10.80
C PHE A 53 -6.90 9.55 -10.58
N GLY A 54 -8.16 9.64 -10.14
CA GLY A 54 -8.88 10.91 -9.96
C GLY A 54 -8.28 11.83 -8.89
N LEU A 55 -7.39 11.29 -8.06
CA LEU A 55 -6.61 12.01 -7.05
C LEU A 55 -5.09 11.96 -7.33
N SER A 56 -4.69 11.52 -8.52
CA SER A 56 -3.28 11.48 -8.89
C SER A 56 -2.76 12.90 -9.16
N HIS A 57 -1.58 13.20 -8.65
CA HIS A 57 -0.96 14.51 -8.80
C HIS A 57 0.46 14.39 -9.35
N ILE A 58 0.82 15.27 -10.30
CA ILE A 58 2.21 15.44 -10.75
C ILE A 58 2.91 16.32 -9.73
N MET A 59 4.06 15.87 -9.23
CA MET A 59 4.86 16.62 -8.25
C MET A 59 5.62 17.76 -8.95
N GLU A 60 4.91 18.84 -9.33
CA GLU A 60 5.51 20.09 -9.81
C GLU A 60 5.77 21.05 -8.63
N ALA A 61 6.88 21.80 -8.69
CA ALA A 61 7.38 22.61 -7.57
C ALA A 61 6.54 23.86 -7.22
N ASP A 62 5.56 24.25 -8.06
CA ASP A 62 4.95 25.59 -8.02
C ASP A 62 3.40 25.59 -7.95
N MET A 63 2.76 24.57 -7.39
CA MET A 63 1.29 24.60 -7.21
C MET A 63 0.89 25.12 -5.82
N GLU A 64 0.80 26.45 -5.71
CA GLU A 64 0.37 27.18 -4.50
C GLU A 64 -1.14 27.17 -4.22
N HIS A 65 -1.97 26.59 -5.10
CA HIS A 65 -3.41 26.61 -4.93
C HIS A 65 -4.00 25.24 -5.23
N GLU A 66 -4.42 24.51 -4.19
CA GLU A 66 -5.62 23.69 -4.33
C GLU A 66 -6.28 23.39 -2.99
N ALA A 67 -7.59 23.62 -2.99
CA ALA A 67 -8.48 23.49 -1.85
C ALA A 67 -8.52 22.04 -1.35
N ALA A 68 -8.62 21.92 -0.03
CA ALA A 68 -8.72 20.66 0.67
C ALA A 68 -9.77 19.73 0.03
N THR A 69 -9.32 18.55 -0.40
CA THR A 69 -10.20 17.38 -0.42
C THR A 69 -10.36 16.89 1.02
N THR A 70 -11.05 17.70 1.83
CA THR A 70 -11.61 17.38 3.16
C THR A 70 -12.46 16.10 3.18
N SER A 71 -12.76 15.55 2.00
CA SER A 71 -13.46 14.29 1.79
C SER A 71 -12.63 13.05 2.16
N THR A 72 -11.28 13.06 2.04
CA THR A 72 -10.49 11.83 2.25
C THR A 72 -10.41 11.41 3.73
N ALA A 73 -10.25 12.36 4.65
CA ALA A 73 -10.21 12.07 6.09
C ALA A 73 -11.58 11.69 6.68
N THR A 74 -12.69 12.12 6.07
CA THR A 74 -14.06 11.84 6.54
C THR A 74 -14.72 10.62 5.89
N SER A 75 -14.14 10.07 4.80
CA SER A 75 -14.75 9.02 3.96
C SER A 75 -14.30 7.58 4.28
N GLY A 76 -13.74 7.30 5.46
CA GLY A 76 -13.33 5.93 5.83
C GLY A 76 -11.97 5.47 5.28
N ASN A 77 -11.21 6.35 4.60
CA ASN A 77 -9.87 6.04 4.06
C ASN A 77 -8.73 6.20 5.10
N ALA A 78 -9.04 6.67 6.31
CA ALA A 78 -8.03 6.96 7.33
C ALA A 78 -7.13 5.75 7.66
N ARG A 79 -7.63 4.51 7.48
CA ARG A 79 -6.91 3.27 7.79
C ARG A 79 -5.68 3.03 6.90
N TRP A 80 -5.73 3.51 5.65
CA TRP A 80 -4.65 3.33 4.67
C TRP A 80 -3.71 4.53 4.61
N LEU A 81 -4.24 5.73 4.85
CA LEU A 81 -3.54 7.00 4.67
C LEU A 81 -2.25 7.08 5.51
N ALA A 82 -1.17 7.57 4.88
CA ALA A 82 0.07 7.86 5.59
C ALA A 82 -0.16 8.95 6.67
N PHE A 83 0.55 8.85 7.80
CA PHE A 83 0.30 9.76 8.94
C PHE A 83 0.48 11.23 8.58
N GLU A 84 1.52 11.54 7.80
CA GLU A 84 1.81 12.89 7.33
C GLU A 84 0.76 13.42 6.34
N ARG A 85 0.00 12.52 5.69
CA ARG A 85 -1.10 12.91 4.82
C ARG A 85 -2.40 13.15 5.60
N PHE A 86 -2.51 12.54 6.77
CA PHE A 86 -3.65 12.72 7.65
C PHE A 86 -3.56 14.06 8.42
N ASP A 87 -2.38 14.36 8.97
CA ASP A 87 -2.09 15.60 9.68
C ASP A 87 -0.73 16.18 9.22
N PRO A 88 -0.67 16.88 8.07
CA PRO A 88 0.58 17.44 7.55
C PRO A 88 1.25 18.42 8.52
N GLU A 89 0.46 19.22 9.24
CA GLU A 89 0.95 20.26 10.14
C GLU A 89 1.72 19.67 11.32
N GLN A 90 1.27 18.51 11.86
CA GLN A 90 1.99 17.77 12.89
C GLN A 90 3.41 17.38 12.45
N TYR A 91 3.63 17.20 11.15
CA TYR A 91 4.92 16.84 10.56
C TYR A 91 5.68 18.05 9.98
N GLY A 92 5.18 19.27 10.19
CA GLY A 92 5.77 20.50 9.67
C GLY A 92 5.66 20.63 8.14
N LEU A 93 4.66 20.02 7.55
CA LEU A 93 4.43 19.98 6.10
C LEU A 93 3.16 20.74 5.72
N ARG A 94 3.16 21.33 4.52
CA ARG A 94 1.92 21.74 3.85
C ARG A 94 1.21 20.52 3.30
N GLN A 95 -0.10 20.65 3.04
CA GLN A 95 -0.89 19.57 2.44
C GLN A 95 -0.29 19.07 1.11
N SER A 96 0.23 19.97 0.26
CA SER A 96 0.90 19.62 -0.99
C SER A 96 2.20 18.84 -0.78
N GLU A 97 2.89 19.05 0.33
CA GLU A 97 4.17 18.39 0.67
C GLU A 97 4.00 17.03 1.34
N SER A 98 2.79 16.72 1.81
CA SER A 98 2.45 15.42 2.40
C SER A 98 2.25 14.32 1.36
N ARG A 99 1.87 14.67 0.13
CA ARG A 99 1.68 13.73 -0.98
C ARG A 99 3.00 13.50 -1.68
N THR A 100 3.58 12.31 -1.48
CA THR A 100 4.91 11.97 -2.00
C THR A 100 4.94 10.52 -2.48
N THR A 101 6.01 10.14 -3.17
CA THR A 101 6.26 8.73 -3.50
C THR A 101 6.37 7.87 -2.24
N LYS A 102 6.84 8.46 -1.13
CA LYS A 102 6.94 7.80 0.18
C LYS A 102 5.60 7.60 0.87
N SER A 103 4.63 8.50 0.67
CA SER A 103 3.27 8.29 1.17
C SER A 103 2.56 7.18 0.39
N ASP A 104 2.79 7.10 -0.93
CA ASP A 104 2.29 5.98 -1.75
C ASP A 104 2.87 4.63 -1.29
N VAL A 105 4.15 4.54 -0.90
CA VAL A 105 4.74 3.30 -0.34
C VAL A 105 4.02 2.85 0.93
N PHE A 106 3.67 3.78 1.81
CA PHE A 106 2.94 3.49 3.05
C PHE A 106 1.55 2.91 2.73
N GLU A 107 0.79 3.61 1.89
CA GLU A 107 -0.59 3.26 1.51
C GLU A 107 -0.65 1.96 0.70
N LEU A 108 0.30 1.78 -0.23
CA LEU A 108 0.49 0.53 -0.95
C LEU A 108 0.69 -0.64 0.00
N THR A 109 1.52 -0.46 1.04
CA THR A 109 1.82 -1.54 1.97
C THR A 109 0.64 -1.84 2.90
N ARG A 110 -0.18 -0.84 3.26
CA ARG A 110 -1.50 -1.04 3.90
C ARG A 110 -2.45 -1.84 3.02
N THR A 111 -2.45 -1.56 1.73
CA THR A 111 -3.24 -2.28 0.72
C THR A 111 -2.76 -3.73 0.55
N ILE A 112 -1.45 -3.97 0.51
CA ILE A 112 -0.89 -5.32 0.47
C ILE A 112 -1.27 -6.10 1.73
N PHE A 113 -1.18 -5.47 2.91
CA PHE A 113 -1.63 -6.07 4.17
C PHE A 113 -3.11 -6.49 4.11
N GLU A 114 -3.98 -5.63 3.59
CA GLU A 114 -5.39 -5.96 3.42
C GLU A 114 -5.61 -7.16 2.49
N ILE A 115 -4.90 -7.21 1.37
CA ILE A 115 -4.99 -8.34 0.42
C ILE A 115 -4.56 -9.65 1.09
N LEU A 116 -3.48 -9.62 1.88
CA LEU A 116 -2.94 -10.82 2.52
C LEU A 116 -3.78 -11.32 3.70
N THR A 117 -4.43 -10.39 4.41
CA THR A 117 -5.27 -10.71 5.58
C THR A 117 -6.73 -10.95 5.23
N GLY A 118 -7.17 -10.47 4.06
CA GLY A 118 -8.57 -10.52 3.64
C GLY A 118 -9.46 -9.46 4.29
N GLY A 119 -8.90 -8.47 4.98
CA GLY A 119 -9.67 -7.38 5.56
C GLY A 119 -8.85 -6.13 5.88
N PRO A 120 -9.52 -5.03 6.23
CA PRO A 120 -8.89 -3.71 6.24
C PRO A 120 -7.86 -3.58 7.38
N PRO A 121 -6.91 -2.63 7.27
CA PRO A 121 -6.06 -2.25 8.39
C PRO A 121 -6.92 -1.90 9.62
N PHE A 122 -6.48 -2.32 10.81
CA PHE A 122 -7.24 -2.22 12.07
C PHE A 122 -8.58 -2.99 12.02
N GLN A 123 -8.59 -4.15 11.38
CA GLN A 123 -9.74 -5.06 11.36
C GLN A 123 -10.26 -5.33 12.78
N GLY A 124 -11.58 -5.42 12.93
CA GLY A 124 -12.23 -5.64 14.23
C GLY A 124 -12.39 -4.37 15.08
N MET A 125 -11.77 -3.25 14.69
CA MET A 125 -12.01 -1.96 15.33
C MET A 125 -13.14 -1.19 14.62
N PRO A 126 -14.09 -0.60 15.37
CA PRO A 126 -15.00 0.41 14.82
C PRO A 126 -14.23 1.59 14.21
N ASP A 127 -14.78 2.25 13.19
CA ASP A 127 -14.08 3.30 12.45
C ASP A 127 -13.55 4.43 13.33
N TYR A 128 -14.31 4.87 14.33
CA TYR A 128 -13.84 5.92 15.25
C TYR A 128 -12.62 5.48 16.07
N ARG A 129 -12.46 4.19 16.40
CA ARG A 129 -11.29 3.69 17.13
C ARG A 129 -10.09 3.55 16.22
N ALA A 130 -10.30 3.04 15.00
CA ALA A 130 -9.24 2.96 14.00
C ALA A 130 -8.72 4.37 13.66
N LEU A 131 -9.62 5.33 13.47
CA LEU A 131 -9.30 6.73 13.26
C LEU A 131 -8.45 7.30 14.41
N ASN A 132 -8.87 7.08 15.66
CA ASN A 132 -8.11 7.51 16.83
C ASN A 132 -6.72 6.85 16.93
N ALA A 133 -6.58 5.60 16.50
CA ALA A 133 -5.29 4.92 16.47
C ALA A 133 -4.36 5.53 15.40
N VAL A 134 -4.88 5.79 14.19
CA VAL A 134 -4.15 6.46 13.11
C VAL A 134 -3.71 7.85 13.52
N LEU A 135 -4.60 8.64 14.14
CA LEU A 135 -4.29 9.96 14.70
C LEU A 135 -3.15 9.95 15.73
N ARG A 136 -2.94 8.81 16.40
CA ARG A 136 -1.86 8.63 17.37
C ARG A 136 -0.59 8.04 16.73
N GLY A 137 -0.52 7.95 15.40
CA GLY A 137 0.61 7.35 14.69
C GLY A 137 0.74 5.84 14.89
N SER A 138 -0.35 5.14 15.24
CA SER A 138 -0.32 3.70 15.47
C SER A 138 -0.42 2.92 14.16
N ASN A 139 0.21 1.74 14.12
CA ASN A 139 0.04 0.75 13.05
C ASN A 139 -0.95 -0.34 13.47
N PRO A 140 -1.57 -1.07 12.52
CA PRO A 140 -2.33 -2.29 12.78
C PRO A 140 -1.49 -3.29 13.54
N GLU A 141 -2.18 -4.14 14.30
CA GLU A 141 -1.55 -5.27 14.96
C GLU A 141 -1.22 -6.36 13.93
N ARG A 142 -0.20 -7.16 14.24
CA ARG A 142 0.12 -8.32 13.42
C ARG A 142 -1.04 -9.33 13.53
N PRO A 143 -1.59 -9.81 12.42
CA PRO A 143 -2.66 -10.79 12.44
C PRO A 143 -2.15 -12.15 12.90
N ASP A 144 -2.80 -12.73 13.90
CA ASP A 144 -2.50 -14.08 14.38
C ASP A 144 -2.80 -15.12 13.30
N GLY A 145 -1.85 -16.02 13.06
CA GLY A 145 -2.05 -17.17 12.16
C GLY A 145 -2.14 -16.82 10.67
N CYS A 146 -1.83 -15.58 10.25
CA CYS A 146 -1.75 -15.25 8.82
C CYS A 146 -0.50 -15.86 8.19
N ARG A 147 -0.65 -17.00 7.51
CA ARG A 147 0.46 -17.73 6.86
C ARG A 147 1.25 -16.92 5.83
N TRP A 148 0.67 -15.83 5.34
CA TRP A 148 1.28 -14.98 4.31
C TRP A 148 2.11 -13.83 4.89
N ILE A 149 2.13 -13.67 6.23
CA ILE A 149 2.87 -12.61 6.93
C ILE A 149 3.80 -13.27 7.96
N ASP A 150 4.95 -13.74 7.48
CA ASP A 150 6.07 -14.15 8.32
C ASP A 150 6.78 -12.94 8.96
N ASP A 151 7.85 -13.22 9.71
CA ASP A 151 8.59 -12.19 10.45
C ASP A 151 9.26 -11.18 9.51
N ASP A 152 9.82 -11.64 8.38
CA ASP A 152 10.51 -10.78 7.43
C ASP A 152 9.53 -9.83 6.73
N ARG A 153 8.39 -10.36 6.26
CA ARG A 153 7.31 -9.56 5.66
C ARG A 153 6.73 -8.59 6.67
N TRP A 154 6.53 -9.01 7.92
CA TRP A 154 6.05 -8.11 8.97
C TRP A 154 7.03 -6.98 9.24
N ASN A 155 8.32 -7.28 9.34
CA ASN A 155 9.37 -6.28 9.52
C ASN A 155 9.47 -5.32 8.33
N LEU A 156 9.27 -5.81 7.10
CA LEU A 156 9.19 -4.96 5.91
C LEU A 156 7.99 -4.02 5.98
N MET A 157 6.81 -4.54 6.34
CA MET A 157 5.60 -3.74 6.50
C MET A 157 5.82 -2.62 7.54
N LEU A 158 6.42 -2.94 8.68
CA LEU A 158 6.75 -1.94 9.71
C LEU A 158 7.72 -0.86 9.20
N LYS A 159 8.71 -1.22 8.38
CA LYS A 159 9.61 -0.24 7.73
C LYS A 159 8.86 0.66 6.75
N CYS A 160 7.98 0.10 5.93
CA CYS A 160 7.13 0.88 5.03
C CYS A 160 6.15 1.78 5.78
N TRP A 161 5.76 1.41 7.01
CA TRP A 161 4.87 2.19 7.88
C TRP A 161 5.61 3.07 8.89
N SER A 162 6.86 3.41 8.59
CA SER A 162 7.64 4.34 9.40
C SER A 162 6.98 5.73 9.43
N PRO A 163 6.85 6.35 10.62
CA PRO A 163 6.48 7.77 10.74
C PRO A 163 7.50 8.69 10.07
N ASP A 164 8.77 8.31 10.05
CA ASP A 164 9.78 8.95 9.22
C ASP A 164 9.61 8.45 7.77
N ARG A 165 9.15 9.34 6.89
CA ARG A 165 8.88 9.04 5.48
C ARG A 165 10.15 8.69 4.69
N ASP A 166 11.29 9.25 5.09
CA ASP A 166 12.55 9.07 4.36
C ASP A 166 13.22 7.74 4.74
N ALA A 167 12.90 7.21 5.92
CA ALA A 167 13.27 5.85 6.34
C ALA A 167 12.50 4.73 5.59
N ARG A 168 11.42 5.07 4.88
CA ARG A 168 10.64 4.07 4.12
C ARG A 168 11.46 3.58 2.90
N PRO A 169 11.47 2.27 2.61
CA PRO A 169 12.21 1.72 1.47
C PRO A 169 11.69 2.27 0.13
N SER A 170 12.47 2.08 -0.94
CA SER A 170 11.98 2.33 -2.30
C SER A 170 10.99 1.25 -2.74
N LEU A 171 10.18 1.57 -3.76
CA LEU A 171 9.32 0.57 -4.40
C LEU A 171 10.13 -0.59 -4.97
N ASP A 172 11.32 -0.35 -5.51
CA ASP A 172 12.21 -1.42 -6.00
C ASP A 172 12.61 -2.39 -4.89
N ALA A 173 12.96 -1.87 -3.71
CA ALA A 173 13.31 -2.71 -2.57
C ALA A 173 12.10 -3.51 -2.08
N LEU A 174 10.92 -2.87 -2.00
CA LEU A 174 9.66 -3.55 -1.67
C LEU A 174 9.31 -4.64 -2.70
N ARG A 175 9.50 -4.36 -3.99
CA ARG A 175 9.26 -5.30 -5.09
C ARG A 175 10.18 -6.50 -4.99
N GLN A 176 11.48 -6.28 -4.79
CA GLN A 176 12.49 -7.32 -4.71
C GLN A 176 12.21 -8.27 -3.53
N ASP A 177 11.85 -7.73 -2.38
CA ASP A 177 11.52 -8.52 -1.19
C ASP A 177 10.29 -9.41 -1.45
N ILE A 178 9.21 -8.82 -1.98
CA ILE A 178 7.98 -9.56 -2.29
C ILE A 178 8.20 -10.64 -3.35
N ASP A 179 9.00 -10.35 -4.38
CA ASP A 179 9.34 -11.31 -5.44
C ASP A 179 10.16 -12.49 -4.92
N GLN A 180 11.21 -12.23 -4.14
CA GLN A 180 12.02 -13.26 -3.49
C GLN A 180 11.16 -14.16 -2.61
N SER A 181 10.25 -13.55 -1.87
CA SER A 181 9.37 -14.25 -0.95
C SER A 181 8.36 -15.16 -1.68
N ILE A 182 7.74 -14.68 -2.76
CA ILE A 182 6.87 -15.50 -3.63
C ILE A 182 7.67 -16.64 -4.26
N TRP A 183 8.90 -16.36 -4.71
CA TRP A 183 9.77 -17.35 -5.31
C TRP A 183 10.14 -18.47 -4.32
N LEU A 184 10.49 -18.12 -3.08
CA LEU A 184 10.78 -19.08 -2.02
C LEU A 184 9.56 -19.96 -1.71
N ASP A 185 8.36 -19.38 -1.62
CA ASP A 185 7.13 -20.16 -1.39
C ASP A 185 6.87 -21.16 -2.53
N LEU A 186 6.99 -20.72 -3.79
CA LEU A 186 6.84 -21.58 -4.96
C LEU A 186 7.93 -22.68 -5.01
N PHE A 187 9.18 -22.32 -4.72
CA PHE A 187 10.29 -23.25 -4.67
C PHE A 187 10.06 -24.32 -3.59
N LEU A 188 9.69 -23.91 -2.38
CA LEU A 188 9.41 -24.83 -1.27
C LEU A 188 8.23 -25.76 -1.59
N VAL A 189 7.17 -25.26 -2.23
CA VAL A 189 6.06 -26.10 -2.70
C VAL A 189 6.53 -27.09 -3.77
N SER A 190 7.31 -26.65 -4.75
CA SER A 190 7.82 -27.52 -5.83
C SER A 190 8.80 -28.58 -5.32
N SER A 191 9.61 -28.25 -4.30
CA SER A 191 10.62 -29.15 -3.72
C SER A 191 10.01 -30.26 -2.84
N ARG A 192 8.83 -30.02 -2.25
CA ARG A 192 8.07 -31.03 -1.49
C ARG A 192 7.35 -32.07 -2.37
N ILE A 193 7.33 -31.89 -3.69
CA ILE A 193 6.65 -32.78 -4.64
C ILE A 193 7.58 -33.90 -5.17
N VAL A 194 8.86 -33.96 -4.74
CA VAL A 194 9.71 -35.12 -5.08
C VAL A 194 9.26 -36.32 -4.24
N PRO A 195 8.62 -37.36 -4.82
CA PRO A 195 8.27 -38.55 -4.06
C PRO A 195 9.56 -39.29 -3.75
N GLU A 196 9.73 -39.73 -2.49
CA GLU A 196 10.75 -40.72 -2.15
C GLU A 196 10.57 -41.93 -3.08
N ARG A 197 11.50 -42.08 -4.04
CA ARG A 197 11.69 -43.36 -4.72
C ARG A 197 12.43 -44.26 -3.73
N ARG A 198 11.72 -45.21 -3.12
CA ARG A 198 12.25 -46.52 -2.75
C ARG A 198 11.13 -47.52 -2.54
#